data_AF-A0AAU6SGZ4-F1
#
_entry.id   AF-A0AAU6SGZ4-F1
#
_cell.length_a   1.000
_cell.length_b   1.000
_cell.length_c   1.000
_cell.angle_alpha   90.00
_cell.angle_beta   90.00
_cell.angle_gamma   90.00
#
_symmetry.space_group_name_H-M   'P 1'
#
loop_
_entity.id
_entity.type
_entity.pdbx_description
1 polymer ?
#
loop_
_entity_poly.entity_id
_entity_poly.type
_entity_poly.pdbx_seq_one_letter_code
_entity_poly.pdbx_strand_id
1 'polypeptide(L)'
;MTQTAAASPALAVDPRDLRIPTWIVVWLTISAIIQTYDACYVLLGPLSHAGGPLAGFWPGHVFYGTFDHRYGQFDAFGSAQSWANLIEVVFIVWALFHARRWSGLVVALLVTVATFWKTVIYFLVEASSGLEMTRQSLERGDLVGFLMVAVLPNLFWIVFPLAVVIVLGRQVYRVGRAAAASVAG
;
A
#
# COMPACT_ATOMS: atom_id res chain seq x y z
N MET A 1 -8.72 -46.83 -37.83
CA MET A 1 -7.61 -46.27 -37.04
C MET A 1 -8.15 -45.09 -36.27
N THR A 2 -8.63 -45.33 -35.05
CA THR A 2 -9.13 -44.30 -34.13
C THR A 2 -7.92 -43.67 -33.45
N GLN A 3 -7.55 -42.47 -33.88
CA GLN A 3 -6.52 -41.67 -33.24
C GLN A 3 -7.14 -41.07 -31.97
N THR A 4 -6.83 -41.67 -30.82
CA THR A 4 -7.08 -41.06 -29.51
C THR A 4 -6.24 -39.78 -29.44
N ALA A 5 -6.88 -38.63 -29.63
CA ALA A 5 -6.26 -37.35 -29.35
C ALA A 5 -5.83 -37.36 -27.88
N ALA A 6 -4.52 -37.37 -27.63
CA ALA A 6 -3.98 -37.25 -26.29
C ALA A 6 -4.47 -35.92 -25.72
N ALA A 7 -5.32 -35.97 -24.69
CA ALA A 7 -5.75 -34.79 -23.97
C ALA A 7 -4.51 -33.99 -23.58
N SER A 8 -4.42 -32.73 -24.03
CA SER A 8 -3.35 -31.84 -23.56
C SER A 8 -3.38 -31.85 -22.04
N PRO A 9 -2.25 -32.07 -21.35
CA PRO A 9 -2.26 -32.12 -19.90
C PRO A 9 -2.85 -30.80 -19.40
N ALA A 10 -3.97 -30.89 -18.69
CA ALA A 10 -4.58 -29.75 -18.03
C ALA A 10 -3.47 -29.02 -17.26
N LEU A 11 -3.29 -27.72 -17.53
CA LEU A 11 -2.17 -26.95 -17.04
C LEU A 11 -2.26 -26.91 -15.51
N ALA A 12 -1.49 -27.76 -14.82
CA ALA A 12 -1.60 -27.94 -13.38
C ALA A 12 -1.24 -26.64 -12.64
N VAL A 13 -2.03 -26.25 -11.64
CA VAL A 13 -1.74 -25.09 -10.79
C VAL A 13 -0.52 -25.41 -9.91
N ASP A 14 0.53 -24.59 -9.99
CA ASP A 14 1.63 -24.67 -9.03
C ASP A 14 1.11 -24.29 -7.62
N PRO A 15 1.27 -25.12 -6.58
CA PRO A 15 0.88 -24.77 -5.21
C PRO A 15 1.47 -23.44 -4.70
N ARG A 16 2.58 -22.98 -5.28
CA ARG A 16 3.18 -21.66 -4.99
C ARG A 16 2.32 -20.50 -5.47
N ASP A 17 1.50 -20.70 -6.49
CA ASP A 17 0.56 -19.70 -7.01
C ASP A 17 -0.68 -19.54 -6.13
N LEU A 18 -0.88 -20.43 -5.15
CA LEU A 18 -2.02 -20.40 -4.23
C LEU A 18 -1.72 -19.71 -2.89
N ARG A 19 -0.52 -19.16 -2.72
CA ARG A 19 -0.04 -18.57 -1.46
C ARG A 19 0.73 -17.29 -1.69
N ILE A 20 0.73 -16.42 -0.68
CA ILE A 20 1.47 -15.16 -0.70
C ILE A 20 2.98 -15.46 -0.66
N PRO A 21 3.79 -14.93 -1.60
CA PRO A 21 5.24 -15.03 -1.55
C PRO A 21 5.83 -14.45 -0.25
N THR A 22 6.88 -15.08 0.29
CA THR A 22 7.47 -14.68 1.58
C THR A 22 7.87 -13.21 1.64
N TRP A 23 8.46 -12.66 0.58
CA TRP A 23 8.84 -11.24 0.55
C TRP A 23 7.62 -10.31 0.62
N ILE A 24 6.48 -10.72 0.05
CA ILE A 24 5.21 -9.98 0.13
C ILE A 24 4.64 -10.10 1.55
N VAL A 25 4.73 -11.26 2.19
CA VAL A 25 4.36 -11.41 3.61
C VAL A 25 5.16 -10.42 4.47
N VAL A 26 6.49 -10.36 4.29
CA VAL A 26 7.37 -9.42 5.01
C VAL A 26 6.97 -7.98 4.72
N TRP A 27 6.77 -7.63 3.45
CA TRP A 27 6.32 -6.30 3.04
C TRP A 27 4.99 -5.89 3.68
N LEU A 28 3.99 -6.77 3.66
CA LEU A 28 2.68 -6.52 4.23
C LEU A 28 2.76 -6.37 5.76
N THR A 29 3.58 -7.16 6.44
CA THR A 29 3.83 -7.00 7.88
C THR A 29 4.44 -5.63 8.20
N ILE A 30 5.49 -5.24 7.46
CA ILE A 30 6.11 -3.91 7.62
C ILE A 30 5.09 -2.81 7.31
N SER A 31 4.31 -2.97 6.24
CA SER A 31 3.28 -2.01 5.84
C SER A 31 2.23 -1.82 6.94
N ALA A 32 1.76 -2.90 7.56
CA ALA A 32 0.80 -2.82 8.64
C ALA A 32 1.33 -2.01 9.84
N ILE A 33 2.61 -2.20 10.20
CA ILE A 33 3.25 -1.47 11.28
C ILE A 33 3.37 0.02 10.93
N ILE A 34 3.92 0.35 9.76
CA ILE A 34 4.14 1.74 9.37
C ILE A 34 2.80 2.49 9.22
N GLN A 35 1.80 1.86 8.59
CA GLN A 35 0.48 2.48 8.43
C GLN A 35 -0.23 2.70 9.76
N THR A 36 -0.10 1.78 10.71
CA THR A 36 -0.63 1.98 12.07
C THR A 36 0.10 3.12 12.77
N TYR A 37 1.43 3.15 12.68
CA TYR A 37 2.26 4.21 13.28
C TYR A 37 1.91 5.59 12.72
N ASP A 38 1.75 5.69 11.40
CA ASP A 38 1.34 6.90 10.69
C ASP A 38 -0.08 7.34 11.08
N ALA A 39 -1.04 6.42 11.08
CA ALA A 39 -2.41 6.72 11.46
C ALA A 39 -2.52 7.19 12.92
N CYS A 40 -1.77 6.58 13.84
CA CYS A 40 -1.72 7.03 15.23
C CYS A 40 -1.20 8.48 15.33
N TYR A 41 -0.17 8.85 14.57
CA TYR A 41 0.31 10.23 14.57
C TYR A 41 -0.79 11.22 14.17
N VAL A 42 -1.41 11.01 13.02
CA VAL A 42 -2.40 11.95 12.47
C VAL A 42 -3.67 12.00 13.32
N LEU A 43 -4.18 10.84 13.76
CA LEU A 43 -5.47 10.74 14.47
C LEU A 43 -5.39 11.18 15.94
N LEU A 44 -4.23 11.05 16.59
CA LEU A 44 -4.01 11.62 17.93
C LEU A 44 -3.88 13.15 17.89
N GLY A 45 -3.62 13.73 16.70
CA GLY A 45 -3.68 15.16 16.43
C GLY A 45 -2.86 15.99 17.43
N PRO A 46 -3.46 16.94 18.17
CA PRO A 46 -2.72 17.81 19.09
C PRO A 46 -1.88 17.08 20.16
N LEU A 47 -2.19 15.83 20.48
CA LEU A 47 -1.42 15.06 21.44
C LEU A 47 -0.06 14.60 20.87
N SER A 48 -0.02 14.23 19.60
CA SER A 48 1.14 13.69 18.87
C SER A 48 1.86 14.72 18.00
N HIS A 49 1.18 15.78 17.56
CA HIS A 49 1.77 16.85 16.76
C HIS A 49 2.80 17.67 17.54
N ALA A 50 3.57 18.49 16.83
CA ALA A 50 4.61 19.35 17.41
C ALA A 50 4.09 20.14 18.63
N GLY A 51 4.79 20.04 19.76
CA GLY A 51 4.40 20.68 21.03
C GLY A 51 3.41 19.88 21.89
N GLY A 52 2.86 18.77 21.38
CA GLY A 52 2.00 17.86 22.12
C GLY A 52 2.76 16.97 23.12
N PRO A 53 2.11 16.48 24.18
CA PRO A 53 2.72 15.64 25.22
C PRO A 53 3.26 14.29 24.70
N LEU A 54 2.78 13.80 23.56
CA LEU A 54 3.20 12.54 22.94
C LEU A 54 4.10 12.74 21.70
N ALA A 55 4.45 13.99 21.34
CA ALA A 55 5.23 14.28 20.14
C ALA A 55 6.57 13.54 20.06
N GLY A 56 7.18 13.24 21.21
CA GLY A 56 8.44 12.49 21.30
C GLY A 56 8.38 11.06 20.77
N PHE A 57 7.20 10.47 20.59
CA PHE A 57 7.03 9.15 19.96
C PHE A 57 7.07 9.22 18.42
N TRP A 58 6.94 10.43 17.84
CA TRP A 58 6.88 10.67 16.40
C TRP A 58 7.83 11.77 15.90
N PRO A 59 9.13 11.73 16.25
CA PRO A 59 10.07 12.80 15.86
C PRO A 59 10.18 12.97 14.34
N GLY A 60 10.10 11.86 13.59
CA GLY A 60 10.14 11.88 12.13
C GLY A 60 8.92 12.55 11.50
N HIS A 61 7.72 12.28 12.01
CA HIS A 61 6.48 12.91 11.51
C HIS A 61 6.39 14.38 11.90
N VAL A 62 6.85 14.76 13.10
CA VAL A 62 6.96 16.18 13.50
C VAL A 62 7.88 16.94 12.54
N PHE A 63 9.02 16.35 12.18
CA PHE A 63 9.91 16.93 11.16
C PHE A 63 9.26 16.96 9.77
N TYR A 64 8.61 15.86 9.36
CA TYR A 64 7.90 15.76 8.08
C TYR A 64 6.79 16.83 7.95
N GLY A 65 6.09 17.14 9.05
CA GLY A 65 5.06 18.18 9.13
C GLY A 65 5.55 19.59 8.78
N THR A 66 6.87 19.82 8.82
CA THR A 66 7.47 21.10 8.37
C THR A 66 7.59 21.22 6.84
N PHE A 67 7.41 20.10 6.13
CA PHE A 67 7.45 20.01 4.67
C PHE A 67 6.08 19.75 4.06
N ASP A 68 5.23 18.98 4.74
CA ASP A 68 3.86 18.69 4.36
C ASP A 68 2.93 19.05 5.52
N HIS A 69 2.21 20.16 5.37
CA HIS A 69 1.38 20.71 6.44
C HIS A 69 0.20 19.81 6.83
N ARG A 70 -0.15 18.78 6.04
CA ARG A 70 -1.12 17.75 6.46
C ARG A 70 -0.72 17.04 7.75
N TYR A 71 0.58 16.98 8.02
CA TYR A 71 1.16 16.40 9.22
C TYR A 71 1.48 17.42 10.31
N GLY A 72 1.36 18.72 10.02
CA GLY A 72 1.62 19.79 10.99
C GLY A 72 0.37 20.20 11.78
N GLN A 73 -0.81 20.04 11.19
CA GLN A 73 -2.09 20.46 11.74
C GLN A 73 -3.21 19.53 11.28
N PHE A 74 -4.43 19.76 11.77
CA PHE A 74 -5.57 18.98 11.30
C PHE A 74 -5.84 19.27 9.82
N ASP A 75 -5.92 18.21 9.02
CA ASP A 75 -6.37 18.23 7.64
C ASP A 75 -7.39 17.10 7.41
N ALA A 76 -8.51 17.41 6.76
CA ALA A 76 -9.58 16.45 6.54
C ALA A 76 -9.14 15.31 5.61
N PHE A 77 -8.34 15.63 4.58
CA PHE A 77 -7.82 14.62 3.67
C PHE A 77 -6.78 13.73 4.38
N GLY A 78 -5.81 14.30 5.08
CA GLY A 78 -4.85 13.56 5.91
C GLY A 78 -5.52 12.63 6.91
N SER A 79 -6.53 13.11 7.64
CA SER A 79 -7.32 12.27 8.55
C SER A 79 -8.02 11.12 7.82
N ALA A 80 -8.63 11.37 6.67
CA ALA A 80 -9.27 10.34 5.86
C ALA A 80 -8.26 9.28 5.36
N GLN A 81 -7.05 9.69 4.96
CA GLN A 81 -5.96 8.79 4.59
C GLN A 81 -5.56 7.89 5.77
N SER A 82 -5.49 8.45 6.99
CA SER A 82 -5.16 7.68 8.20
C SER A 82 -6.26 6.70 8.61
N TRP A 83 -7.54 7.03 8.42
CA TRP A 83 -8.62 6.05 8.58
C TRP A 83 -8.52 4.93 7.54
N ALA A 84 -8.21 5.27 6.29
CA ALA A 84 -7.97 4.27 5.24
C ALA A 84 -6.78 3.35 5.61
N ASN A 85 -5.69 3.90 6.17
CA ASN A 85 -4.56 3.11 6.69
C ASN A 85 -5.02 2.05 7.70
N LEU A 86 -5.85 2.43 8.69
CA LEU A 86 -6.33 1.48 9.70
C LEU A 86 -7.24 0.40 9.09
N ILE A 87 -8.10 0.75 8.14
CA ILE A 87 -8.94 -0.22 7.42
C ILE A 87 -8.07 -1.18 6.61
N GLU A 88 -7.08 -0.67 5.88
CA GLU A 88 -6.12 -1.50 5.15
C GLU A 88 -5.35 -2.45 6.08
N VAL A 89 -4.93 -1.97 7.26
CA VAL A 89 -4.26 -2.81 8.28
C VAL A 89 -5.13 -4.00 8.67
N VAL A 90 -6.45 -3.83 8.83
CA VAL A 90 -7.37 -4.94 9.12
C VAL A 90 -7.34 -5.98 8.01
N PHE A 91 -7.40 -5.56 6.74
CA PHE A 91 -7.34 -6.48 5.60
C PHE A 91 -5.96 -7.14 5.44
N ILE A 92 -4.88 -6.40 5.72
CA ILE A 92 -3.52 -6.92 5.71
C ILE A 92 -3.37 -8.02 6.76
N VAL A 93 -3.77 -7.75 8.01
CA VAL A 93 -3.70 -8.73 9.11
C VAL A 93 -4.49 -9.99 8.73
N TRP A 94 -5.70 -9.83 8.19
CA TRP A 94 -6.48 -10.97 7.71
C TRP A 94 -5.76 -11.76 6.62
N ALA A 95 -5.19 -11.07 5.62
CA ALA A 95 -4.46 -11.70 4.53
C ALA A 95 -3.21 -12.46 5.03
N LEU A 96 -2.51 -11.93 6.04
CA LEU A 96 -1.36 -12.56 6.68
C LEU A 96 -1.75 -13.85 7.41
N PHE A 97 -2.85 -13.86 8.16
CA PHE A 97 -3.39 -15.08 8.78
C PHE A 97 -3.80 -16.14 7.74
N HIS A 98 -4.17 -15.70 6.54
CA HIS A 98 -4.57 -16.55 5.42
C HIS A 98 -3.48 -16.70 4.35
N ALA A 99 -2.22 -16.39 4.66
CA ALA A 99 -1.14 -16.28 3.66
C ALA A 99 -0.87 -17.57 2.87
N ARG A 100 -1.24 -18.73 3.42
CA ARG A 100 -1.12 -20.05 2.75
C ARG A 100 -2.38 -20.46 1.97
N ARG A 101 -3.38 -19.59 1.86
CA ARG A 101 -4.65 -19.84 1.19
C ARG A 101 -4.83 -18.89 0.02
N TRP A 102 -5.54 -19.37 -1.01
CA TRP A 102 -5.90 -18.58 -2.18
C TRP A 102 -6.63 -17.28 -1.80
N SER A 103 -7.55 -17.36 -0.84
CA SER A 103 -8.30 -16.21 -0.34
C SER A 103 -7.39 -15.13 0.26
N GLY A 104 -6.34 -15.52 0.99
CA GLY A 104 -5.35 -14.57 1.54
C GLY A 104 -4.59 -13.84 0.44
N LEU A 105 -4.22 -14.54 -0.63
CA LEU A 105 -3.57 -13.94 -1.80
C LEU A 105 -4.48 -12.91 -2.49
N VAL A 106 -5.76 -13.24 -2.70
CA VAL A 106 -6.73 -12.32 -3.32
C VAL A 106 -6.91 -11.07 -2.47
N VAL A 107 -7.10 -11.22 -1.15
CA VAL A 107 -7.25 -10.05 -0.26
C VAL A 107 -5.96 -9.22 -0.19
N ALA A 108 -4.78 -9.87 -0.19
CA ALA A 108 -3.50 -9.17 -0.28
C ALA A 108 -3.39 -8.33 -1.56
N LEU A 109 -3.83 -8.86 -2.70
CA LEU A 109 -3.87 -8.10 -3.95
C LEU A 109 -4.82 -6.89 -3.83
N LEU A 110 -6.05 -7.10 -3.35
CA LEU A 110 -7.06 -6.04 -3.22
C LEU A 110 -6.58 -4.90 -2.31
N VAL A 111 -6.07 -5.22 -1.12
CA VAL A 111 -5.59 -4.19 -0.19
C VAL A 111 -4.36 -3.47 -0.74
N THR A 112 -3.47 -4.16 -1.44
CA THR A 112 -2.30 -3.53 -2.07
C THR A 112 -2.71 -2.56 -3.19
N VAL A 113 -3.72 -2.91 -4.00
CA VAL A 113 -4.29 -1.99 -5.01
C VAL A 113 -4.87 -0.75 -4.33
N ALA A 114 -5.56 -0.91 -3.20
CA ALA A 114 -6.08 0.22 -2.43
C ALA A 114 -4.94 1.11 -1.90
N THR A 115 -3.90 0.54 -1.29
CA THR A 115 -2.72 1.27 -0.83
C THR A 115 -2.06 2.06 -1.97
N PHE A 116 -1.87 1.43 -3.13
CA PHE A 116 -1.31 2.10 -4.32
C PHE A 116 -2.16 3.31 -4.73
N TRP A 117 -3.46 3.12 -4.91
CA TRP A 117 -4.34 4.20 -5.38
C TRP A 117 -4.52 5.31 -4.35
N LYS A 118 -4.51 4.97 -3.06
CA LYS A 118 -4.52 5.96 -1.98
C LYS A 118 -3.33 6.93 -2.11
N THR A 119 -2.12 6.42 -2.31
CA THR A 119 -0.94 7.27 -2.54
C THR A 119 -0.99 8.01 -3.87
N VAL A 120 -1.56 7.43 -4.92
CA VAL A 120 -1.81 8.16 -6.18
C VAL A 120 -2.76 9.34 -5.93
N ILE A 121 -3.84 9.13 -5.18
CA ILE A 121 -4.80 10.19 -4.83
C ILE A 121 -4.13 11.29 -4.02
N TYR A 122 -3.22 10.97 -3.10
CA TYR A 122 -2.41 11.98 -2.40
C TYR A 122 -1.72 12.95 -3.38
N PHE A 123 -1.02 12.42 -4.38
CA PHE A 123 -0.37 13.27 -5.39
C PHE A 123 -1.36 13.98 -6.30
N LEU A 124 -2.49 13.36 -6.65
CA LEU A 124 -3.52 14.01 -7.47
C LEU A 124 -4.17 15.18 -6.73
N VAL A 125 -4.44 15.05 -5.43
CA VAL A 125 -4.96 16.15 -4.59
C VAL A 125 -3.93 17.27 -4.53
N GLU A 126 -2.66 16.94 -4.28
CA GLU A 126 -1.60 17.95 -4.23
C GLU A 126 -1.43 18.67 -5.58
N ALA A 127 -1.46 17.95 -6.70
CA ALA A 127 -1.42 18.57 -8.03
C ALA A 127 -2.65 19.45 -8.30
N SER A 128 -3.84 18.99 -7.89
CA SER A 128 -5.12 19.69 -8.14
C SER A 128 -5.32 20.92 -7.26
N SER A 129 -4.74 20.94 -6.05
CA SER A 129 -4.74 22.10 -5.15
C SER A 129 -3.59 23.08 -5.42
N GLY A 130 -2.74 22.80 -6.42
CA GLY A 130 -1.58 23.62 -6.75
C GLY A 130 -0.42 23.48 -5.74
N LEU A 131 -0.30 22.35 -5.06
CA LEU A 131 0.67 22.07 -4.01
C LEU A 131 0.35 22.78 -2.68
N GLU A 132 -0.92 23.00 -2.34
CA GLU A 132 -1.33 23.81 -1.17
C GLU A 132 -0.62 23.42 0.14
N MET A 133 -0.33 22.13 0.36
CA MET A 133 0.21 21.64 1.62
C MET A 133 1.74 21.51 1.62
N THR A 134 2.38 21.60 0.45
CA THR A 134 3.83 21.38 0.30
C THR A 134 4.57 22.54 -0.37
N ARG A 135 3.86 23.46 -1.04
CA ARG A 135 4.43 24.60 -1.80
C ARG A 135 5.33 25.48 -0.95
N GLN A 136 5.05 25.63 0.34
CA GLN A 136 5.87 26.44 1.25
C GLN A 136 7.34 26.00 1.28
N SER A 137 7.62 24.72 1.01
CA SER A 137 8.99 24.20 0.93
C SER A 137 9.71 24.72 -0.32
N LEU A 138 8.99 24.82 -1.44
CA LEU A 138 9.49 25.41 -2.68
C LEU A 138 9.67 26.93 -2.57
N GLU A 139 8.73 27.61 -1.92
CA GLU A 139 8.79 29.07 -1.71
C GLU A 139 9.95 29.49 -0.81
N ARG A 140 10.34 28.64 0.14
CA ARG A 140 11.55 28.82 0.96
C ARG A 140 12.86 28.51 0.21
N GLY A 141 12.78 28.04 -1.03
CA GLY A 141 13.93 27.61 -1.84
C GLY A 141 14.48 26.22 -1.47
N ASP A 142 13.78 25.45 -0.63
CA ASP A 142 14.22 24.13 -0.19
C ASP A 142 13.68 23.00 -1.09
N LEU A 143 14.17 22.98 -2.33
CA LEU A 143 13.79 21.97 -3.31
C LEU A 143 14.26 20.56 -2.90
N VAL A 144 15.44 20.45 -2.27
CA VAL A 144 16.00 19.15 -1.87
C VAL A 144 15.17 18.55 -0.74
N GLY A 145 14.82 19.35 0.28
CA GLY A 145 13.94 18.92 1.35
C GLY A 145 12.55 18.56 0.84
N PHE A 146 11.97 19.35 -0.07
CA PHE A 146 10.71 19.00 -0.73
C PHE A 146 10.77 17.63 -1.43
N LEU A 147 11.80 17.37 -2.24
CA LEU A 147 11.92 16.11 -2.96
C LEU A 147 12.21 14.92 -2.03
N MET A 148 13.09 15.09 -1.05
CA MET A 148 13.52 13.99 -0.19
C MET A 148 12.54 13.68 0.94
N VAL A 149 11.83 14.69 1.44
CA VAL A 149 10.90 14.53 2.56
C VAL A 149 9.48 14.37 2.04
N ALA A 150 8.95 15.26 1.21
CA ALA A 150 7.55 15.17 0.78
C ALA A 150 7.33 14.15 -0.35
N VAL A 151 8.26 14.01 -1.28
CA VAL A 151 8.03 13.19 -2.50
C VAL A 151 8.57 11.77 -2.35
N LEU A 152 9.83 11.60 -1.96
CA LEU A 152 10.51 10.29 -1.97
C LEU A 152 9.82 9.21 -1.10
N PRO A 153 9.38 9.48 0.14
CA PRO A 153 8.69 8.48 0.95
C PRO A 153 7.38 8.03 0.29
N ASN A 154 6.64 8.95 -0.32
CA ASN A 154 5.40 8.63 -1.03
C ASN A 154 5.67 7.84 -2.32
N LEU A 155 6.75 8.12 -3.05
CA LEU A 155 7.13 7.31 -4.22
C LEU A 155 7.45 5.85 -3.85
N PHE A 156 8.04 5.62 -2.70
CA PHE A 156 8.26 4.26 -2.18
C PHE A 156 6.92 3.50 -2.03
N TRP A 157 5.88 4.17 -1.53
CA TRP A 157 4.51 3.66 -1.43
C TRP A 157 3.75 3.54 -2.76
N ILE A 158 4.33 4.01 -3.87
CA ILE A 158 3.84 3.71 -5.22
C ILE A 158 4.56 2.48 -5.77
N VAL A 159 5.88 2.48 -5.73
CA VAL A 159 6.72 1.47 -6.40
C VAL A 159 6.55 0.08 -5.77
N PHE A 160 6.59 -0.02 -4.44
CA PHE A 160 6.49 -1.30 -3.75
C PHE A 160 5.10 -1.94 -3.89
N PRO A 161 3.99 -1.22 -3.62
CA PRO A 161 2.66 -1.74 -3.88
C PRO A 161 2.45 -2.12 -5.35
N LEU A 162 2.96 -1.34 -6.31
CA LEU A 162 2.88 -1.72 -7.73
C LEU A 162 3.59 -3.04 -8.03
N ALA A 163 4.79 -3.25 -7.48
CA ALA A 163 5.51 -4.52 -7.63
C ALA A 163 4.73 -5.71 -7.06
N VAL A 164 4.11 -5.53 -5.89
CA VAL A 164 3.24 -6.54 -5.26
C VAL A 164 2.02 -6.82 -6.13
N VAL A 165 1.34 -5.79 -6.64
CA VAL A 165 0.19 -5.92 -7.56
C VAL A 165 0.57 -6.72 -8.81
N ILE A 166 1.72 -6.44 -9.41
CA ILE A 166 2.19 -7.16 -10.60
C ILE A 166 2.43 -8.64 -10.27
N VAL A 167 3.08 -8.95 -9.15
CA VAL A 167 3.40 -10.33 -8.78
C VAL A 167 2.15 -11.13 -8.42
N LEU A 168 1.28 -10.60 -7.54
CA LEU A 168 0.05 -11.26 -7.14
C LEU A 168 -0.93 -11.36 -8.31
N GLY A 169 -1.03 -10.32 -9.15
CA GLY A 169 -1.87 -10.33 -10.36
C GLY A 169 -1.43 -11.40 -11.36
N ARG A 170 -0.12 -11.63 -11.52
CA ARG A 170 0.40 -12.74 -12.33
C ARG A 170 0.06 -14.11 -11.74
N GLN A 171 0.06 -14.27 -10.41
CA GLN A 171 -0.41 -15.51 -9.76
C GLN A 171 -1.90 -15.74 -10.03
N VAL A 172 -2.74 -14.71 -9.88
CA VAL A 172 -4.19 -14.76 -10.22
C VAL A 172 -4.43 -15.16 -11.66
N TYR A 173 -3.71 -14.56 -12.60
CA TYR A 173 -3.82 -14.91 -14.00
C TYR A 173 -3.49 -16.39 -14.28
N ARG A 174 -2.41 -16.92 -13.68
CA ARG A 174 -2.03 -18.33 -13.86
C ARG A 174 -3.07 -19.30 -13.29
N VAL A 175 -3.57 -19.04 -12.08
CA VAL A 175 -4.63 -19.84 -11.45
C VAL A 175 -5.91 -19.81 -12.28
N GLY A 176 -6.33 -18.62 -12.74
CA GLY A 176 -7.51 -18.47 -13.59
C GLY A 176 -7.41 -19.21 -14.92
N ARG A 177 -6.23 -19.18 -15.56
CA ARG A 177 -5.97 -19.94 -16.79
C ARG A 177 -6.04 -21.44 -16.62
N ALA A 178 -5.45 -21.96 -15.54
CA ALA A 178 -5.49 -23.39 -15.23
C ALA A 178 -6.93 -23.84 -14.94
N ALA A 179 -7.69 -23.05 -14.18
CA ALA A 179 -9.10 -23.31 -13.91
C ALA A 179 -9.92 -23.34 -15.21
N ALA A 180 -9.75 -22.35 -16.10
CA ALA A 180 -10.45 -22.32 -17.40
C ALA A 180 -10.11 -23.55 -18.28
N ALA A 181 -8.85 -23.98 -18.30
CA ALA A 181 -8.44 -25.17 -19.05
C ALA A 181 -9.07 -26.46 -18.50
N SER A 182 -9.27 -26.55 -17.19
CA SER A 182 -9.90 -27.72 -16.56
C SER A 182 -11.41 -27.85 -16.82
N VAL A 183 -12.09 -26.75 -17.17
CA VAL A 183 -13.52 -26.75 -17.52
C VAL A 183 -13.74 -27.06 -19.00
N ALA A 184 -12.74 -26.79 -19.85
CA ALA A 184 -12.83 -26.98 -21.30
C ALA A 184 -12.40 -28.38 -21.79
N GLY A 185 -11.78 -29.20 -20.94
CA GLY A 185 -11.37 -30.57 -21.24
C GLY A 185 -12.27 -31.59 -20.57
#